data_AF-A0A520URM9-F1
#
_entry.id   AF-A0A520URM9-F1
#
_cell.length_a   1.000
_cell.length_b   1.000
_cell.length_c   1.000
_cell.angle_alpha   90.00
_cell.angle_beta   90.00
_cell.angle_gamma   90.00
#
_symmetry.space_group_name_H-M   'P 1'
#
loop_
_entity.id
_entity.type
_entity.pdbx_description
1 polymer ?
#
loop_
_entity_poly.entity_id
_entity_poly.type
_entity_poly.pdbx_seq_one_letter_code
_entity_poly.pdbx_strand_id
1 'polypeptide(L)'
;MFNKIFKLILSTISISYAIYQITLDNIGNGIALIFLGLIFILLYFKNEILIIAFLKMRNQNFEATESWLLKIKNPESSLVKKQVGYYNYLLGIINSQRNLTQAEKFFRKAISYGLNMNQDLAMAKLSLAGIMM
;
A
#
# COMPACT_ATOMS: atom_id res chain seq x y z
N MET A 1 2.54 9.58 -7.38
CA MET A 1 3.07 8.79 -6.25
C MET A 1 4.56 8.62 -6.46
N PHE A 2 5.37 9.08 -5.50
CA PHE A 2 6.82 8.93 -5.60
C PHE A 2 7.21 7.46 -5.65
N ASN A 3 8.10 7.13 -6.59
CA ASN A 3 8.64 5.79 -6.75
C ASN A 3 9.28 5.35 -5.42
N LYS A 4 9.18 4.05 -5.08
CA LYS A 4 9.77 3.45 -3.86
C LYS A 4 11.24 3.87 -3.66
N ILE A 5 11.95 4.00 -4.78
CA ILE A 5 13.35 4.44 -4.85
C ILE A 5 13.53 5.86 -4.32
N PHE A 6 12.61 6.77 -4.61
CA PHE A 6 12.72 8.17 -4.19
C PHE A 6 12.60 8.34 -2.67
N LYS A 7 11.73 7.54 -2.03
CA LYS A 7 11.60 7.52 -0.56
C LYS A 7 12.87 7.01 0.12
N LEU A 8 13.50 5.99 -0.46
CA LEU A 8 14.80 5.48 0.01
C LEU A 8 15.91 6.51 -0.16
N ILE A 9 16.01 7.14 -1.33
CA ILE A 9 17.01 8.20 -1.58
C ILE A 9 16.85 9.34 -0.57
N LEU A 10 15.63 9.82 -0.34
CA LEU A 10 15.37 10.92 0.57
C LEU A 10 15.68 10.57 2.04
N SER A 11 15.41 9.32 2.43
CA SER A 11 15.77 8.81 3.75
C SER A 11 17.29 8.70 3.91
N THR A 12 18.00 8.14 2.93
CA THR A 12 19.48 8.06 2.96
C THR A 12 20.11 9.44 3.04
N ILE A 13 19.63 10.41 2.27
CA ILE A 13 20.12 11.80 2.33
C ILE A 13 19.86 12.41 3.71
N SER A 14 18.66 12.22 4.29
CA SER A 14 18.34 12.75 5.62
C SER A 14 19.22 12.15 6.71
N ILE A 15 19.49 10.84 6.65
CA ILE A 15 20.34 10.14 7.62
C ILE A 15 21.81 10.57 7.45
N SER A 16 22.32 10.68 6.22
CA SER A 16 23.67 11.18 5.97
C SER A 16 23.85 12.62 6.46
N TYR A 17 22.83 13.48 6.26
CA TYR A 17 22.86 14.85 6.75
C TYR A 17 22.75 14.93 8.28
N ALA A 18 22.01 14.01 8.91
CA ALA A 18 21.98 13.89 10.36
C ALA A 18 23.35 13.55 10.96
N ILE A 19 24.08 12.62 10.34
CA ILE A 19 25.44 12.24 10.77
C ILE A 19 26.38 13.46 10.69
N TYR A 20 26.30 14.23 9.60
CA TYR A 20 27.08 15.46 9.44
C TYR A 20 26.75 16.51 10.51
N GLN A 21 25.48 16.69 10.86
CA GLN A 21 25.09 17.63 11.92
C GLN A 21 25.58 17.21 13.31
N ILE A 22 25.63 15.91 13.58
CA ILE A 22 26.18 15.36 14.83
C ILE A 22 27.68 15.66 14.94
N THR A 23 28.44 15.65 13.83
CA THR A 23 29.86 16.03 13.84
C THR A 23 30.13 17.51 14.08
N LEU A 24 29.11 18.37 13.96
CA LEU A 24 29.18 19.82 14.19
C LEU A 24 28.62 20.23 15.57
N ASP A 25 28.60 19.30 16.55
CA ASP A 25 28.04 19.46 17.91
C ASP A 25 26.54 19.85 17.97
N ASN A 26 25.83 19.81 16.84
CA ASN A 26 24.38 20.06 16.76
C ASN A 26 23.57 18.79 17.00
N ILE A 27 23.75 18.18 18.18
CA ILE A 27 23.18 16.87 18.54
C ILE A 27 21.64 16.87 18.47
N GLY A 28 20.99 17.95 18.91
CA GLY A 28 19.52 18.07 18.91
C GLY A 28 18.92 18.04 17.50
N ASN A 29 19.53 18.73 16.55
CA ASN A 29 19.06 18.75 15.16
C ASN A 29 19.36 17.42 14.45
N GLY A 30 20.49 16.78 14.76
CA GLY A 30 20.82 15.45 14.25
C GLY A 30 19.80 14.38 14.65
N ILE A 31 19.37 14.38 15.92
CA ILE A 31 18.31 13.48 16.40
C ILE A 31 16.98 13.75 15.68
N ALA A 32 16.60 15.01 15.50
CA ALA A 32 15.37 15.37 14.79
C ALA A 32 15.38 14.87 13.33
N LEU A 33 16.51 14.99 12.63
CA LEU A 33 16.67 14.49 11.26
C LEU A 33 16.63 12.95 11.18
N ILE A 34 17.16 12.25 12.19
CA ILE A 34 17.04 10.78 12.27
C ILE A 34 15.57 10.37 12.39
N PHE A 35 14.80 11.00 13.29
CA PHE A 35 13.36 10.74 13.42
C PHE A 35 12.61 11.01 12.11
N LEU A 36 12.96 12.10 11.43
CA LEU A 36 12.37 12.48 10.15
C LEU A 36 12.72 11.46 9.05
N GLY A 37 13.96 10.97 9.01
CA GLY A 37 14.39 9.89 8.11
C GLY A 37 13.68 8.56 8.37
N LEU A 38 13.41 8.25 9.65
CA LEU A 38 12.70 7.05 10.09
C LEU A 38 11.22 7.08 9.68
N ILE A 39 10.59 8.26 9.70
CA ILE A 39 9.25 8.49 9.14
C ILE A 39 9.21 8.17 7.65
N PHE A 40 10.20 8.59 6.86
CA PHE A 40 10.24 8.24 5.43
C PHE A 40 10.39 6.74 5.17
N ILE A 41 11.11 6.02 6.05
CA ILE A 41 11.21 4.55 6.01
C ILE A 41 9.87 3.91 6.36
N LEU A 42 9.16 4.38 7.38
CA LEU A 42 7.83 3.87 7.73
C LEU A 42 6.83 4.07 6.58
N LEU A 43 6.88 5.23 5.94
CA LEU A 43 6.08 5.56 4.74
C LEU A 43 6.46 4.74 3.51
N TYR A 44 7.62 4.09 3.49
CA TYR A 44 7.99 3.11 2.46
C TYR A 44 7.25 1.79 2.67
N PHE A 45 7.19 1.29 3.91
CA PHE A 45 6.59 -0.02 4.21
C PHE A 45 5.07 -0.03 4.20
N LYS A 46 4.41 1.07 4.57
CA LYS A 46 2.95 1.20 4.52
C LYS A 46 2.55 2.29 3.53
N ASN A 47 1.91 1.89 2.42
CA ASN A 47 1.37 2.85 1.47
C ASN A 47 0.10 3.50 2.04
N GLU A 48 0.17 4.79 2.36
CA GLU A 48 -0.92 5.58 2.95
C GLU A 48 -2.22 5.46 2.17
N ILE A 49 -2.15 5.40 0.84
CA ILE A 49 -3.33 5.34 -0.03
C ILE A 49 -4.12 4.05 0.20
N LEU A 50 -3.44 2.91 0.43
CA LEU A 50 -4.13 1.67 0.75
C LEU A 50 -4.72 1.68 2.16
N ILE A 51 -4.07 2.36 3.11
CA ILE A 51 -4.64 2.53 4.45
C ILE A 51 -5.91 3.37 4.38
N ILE A 52 -5.88 4.48 3.65
CA ILE A 52 -7.05 5.35 3.46
C ILE A 52 -8.16 4.60 2.71
N ALA A 53 -7.82 3.87 1.65
CA ALA A 53 -8.77 3.04 0.92
C ALA A 53 -9.41 1.99 1.83
N PHE A 54 -8.62 1.30 2.67
CA PHE A 54 -9.15 0.34 3.64
C PHE A 54 -10.10 0.99 4.66
N LEU A 55 -9.72 2.13 5.24
CA LEU A 55 -10.57 2.83 6.20
C LEU A 55 -11.90 3.27 5.59
N LYS A 56 -11.88 3.71 4.32
CA LYS A 56 -13.08 4.07 3.57
C LYS A 56 -13.94 2.85 3.23
N MET A 57 -13.31 1.74 2.86
CA MET A 57 -13.98 0.47 2.58
C MET A 57 -14.71 -0.06 3.83
N ARG A 58 -14.09 0.09 5.02
CA ARG A 58 -14.71 -0.27 6.30
C ARG A 58 -15.98 0.54 6.58
N ASN A 59 -16.02 1.79 6.13
CA ASN A 59 -17.21 2.65 6.22
C ASN A 59 -18.18 2.42 5.05
N GLN A 60 -18.04 1.32 4.29
CA GLN A 60 -18.85 0.95 3.13
C GLN A 60 -18.87 1.99 1.99
N ASN A 61 -17.90 2.90 1.95
CA ASN A 61 -17.83 3.91 0.90
C ASN A 61 -17.01 3.40 -0.29
N PHE A 62 -17.66 2.65 -1.20
CA PHE A 62 -17.02 2.00 -2.33
C PHE A 62 -16.49 2.99 -3.38
N GLU A 63 -17.23 4.06 -3.67
CA GLU A 63 -16.86 5.06 -4.68
C GLU A 63 -15.63 5.89 -4.25
N ALA A 64 -15.60 6.30 -2.97
CA ALA A 64 -14.43 6.94 -2.40
C ALA A 64 -13.26 5.96 -2.24
N THR A 65 -13.49 4.65 -2.15
CA THR A 65 -12.42 3.66 -2.13
C THR A 65 -11.82 3.48 -3.52
N GLU A 66 -12.65 3.32 -4.55
CA GLU A 66 -12.25 3.20 -5.95
C GLU A 66 -11.43 4.41 -6.42
N SER A 67 -11.91 5.63 -6.16
CA SER A 67 -11.20 6.86 -6.52
C SER A 67 -9.81 6.96 -5.88
N TRP A 68 -9.62 6.45 -4.66
CA TRP A 68 -8.31 6.42 -4.01
C TRP A 68 -7.41 5.31 -4.56
N LEU A 69 -7.98 4.16 -4.88
CA LEU A 69 -7.25 3.06 -5.53
C LEU A 69 -6.79 3.47 -6.95
N LEU A 70 -7.60 4.19 -7.72
CA LEU A 70 -7.24 4.66 -9.06
C LEU A 70 -6.13 5.73 -9.06
N LYS A 71 -5.87 6.41 -7.93
CA LYS A 71 -4.69 7.28 -7.80
C LYS A 71 -3.37 6.49 -7.90
N ILE A 72 -3.42 5.18 -7.67
CA ILE A 72 -2.30 4.26 -7.86
C ILE A 72 -2.22 3.86 -9.33
N LYS A 73 -1.55 4.68 -10.15
CA LYS A 73 -1.42 4.43 -11.60
C LYS A 73 -0.73 3.10 -11.93
N ASN A 74 0.34 2.76 -11.20
CA ASN A 74 1.13 1.54 -11.43
C ASN A 74 1.28 0.73 -10.14
N PRO A 75 0.34 -0.17 -9.83
CA PRO A 75 0.37 -0.92 -8.59
C PRO A 75 1.61 -1.81 -8.48
N GLU A 76 2.00 -2.50 -9.56
CA GLU A 76 3.11 -3.46 -9.54
C GLU A 76 4.48 -2.82 -9.28
N SER A 77 4.73 -1.61 -9.81
CA SER A 77 5.98 -0.89 -9.54
C SER A 77 5.94 -0.14 -8.19
N SER A 78 4.78 0.41 -7.84
CA SER A 78 4.63 1.29 -6.67
C SER A 78 4.41 0.56 -5.36
N LEU A 79 4.02 -0.72 -5.37
CA LEU A 79 3.67 -1.49 -4.16
C LEU A 79 4.44 -2.78 -3.99
N VAL A 80 4.62 -3.21 -2.74
CA VAL A 80 5.19 -4.53 -2.42
C VAL A 80 4.24 -5.61 -2.94
N LYS A 81 4.73 -6.79 -3.37
CA LYS A 81 3.89 -7.88 -3.92
C LYS A 81 2.62 -8.14 -3.09
N LYS A 82 2.74 -8.24 -1.77
CA LYS A 82 1.59 -8.43 -0.86
C LYS A 82 0.59 -7.27 -0.86
N GLN A 83 1.07 -6.03 -1.03
CA GLN A 83 0.21 -4.85 -1.14
C GLN A 83 -0.46 -4.76 -2.52
N VAL A 84 0.19 -5.27 -3.58
CA VAL A 84 -0.44 -5.46 -4.90
C VAL A 84 -1.57 -6.48 -4.79
N GLY A 85 -1.35 -7.59 -4.05
CA GLY A 85 -2.41 -8.55 -3.76
C GLY A 85 -3.60 -7.90 -3.05
N TYR A 86 -3.33 -7.11 -2.00
CA TYR A 86 -4.37 -6.39 -1.26
C TYR A 86 -5.11 -5.33 -2.08
N TYR A 87 -4.41 -4.62 -2.98
CA TYR A 87 -5.00 -3.68 -3.92
C TYR A 87 -6.02 -4.37 -4.85
N ASN A 88 -5.63 -5.50 -5.44
CA ASN A 88 -6.52 -6.28 -6.30
C ASN A 88 -7.68 -6.89 -5.51
N TYR A 89 -7.47 -7.27 -4.24
CA TYR A 89 -8.54 -7.76 -3.38
C TYR A 89 -9.63 -6.71 -3.14
N LEU A 90 -9.24 -5.46 -2.80
CA LEU A 90 -10.21 -4.37 -2.62
C LEU A 90 -10.98 -4.06 -3.91
N LEU A 91 -10.29 -4.04 -5.05
CA LEU A 91 -10.95 -3.88 -6.36
C LEU A 91 -11.89 -5.05 -6.69
N GLY A 92 -11.52 -6.28 -6.33
CA GLY A 92 -12.37 -7.45 -6.50
C GLY A 92 -13.68 -7.32 -5.72
N ILE A 93 -13.63 -6.85 -4.48
CA ILE A 93 -14.83 -6.61 -3.68
C ILE A 93 -15.71 -5.51 -4.30
N ILE A 94 -15.14 -4.37 -4.70
CA ILE A 94 -15.89 -3.28 -5.33
C ILE A 94 -16.56 -3.75 -6.62
N ASN A 95 -15.81 -4.47 -7.47
CA ASN A 95 -16.31 -4.95 -8.75
C ASN A 95 -17.30 -6.10 -8.61
N SER A 96 -17.30 -6.85 -7.49
CA SER A 96 -18.28 -7.93 -7.28
C SER A 96 -19.72 -7.43 -7.28
N GLN A 97 -19.95 -6.16 -6.95
CA GLN A 97 -21.28 -5.52 -6.98
C GLN A 97 -21.69 -5.07 -8.39
N ARG A 98 -20.73 -4.81 -9.29
CA ARG A 98 -20.97 -4.22 -10.62
C ARG A 98 -20.86 -5.25 -11.74
N ASN A 99 -19.82 -6.07 -11.71
CA ASN A 99 -19.49 -7.03 -12.75
C ASN A 99 -18.67 -8.19 -12.19
N LEU A 100 -19.29 -9.37 -12.14
CA LEU A 100 -18.70 -10.60 -11.60
C LEU A 100 -17.48 -11.08 -12.40
N THR A 101 -17.49 -10.92 -13.73
CA THR A 101 -16.37 -11.32 -14.60
C THR A 101 -15.12 -10.48 -14.34
N GLN A 102 -15.28 -9.18 -14.05
CA GLN A 102 -14.15 -8.34 -13.67
C GLN A 102 -13.66 -8.66 -12.26
N ALA A 103 -14.58 -8.91 -11.34
CA ALA A 103 -14.25 -9.31 -9.97
C ALA A 103 -13.40 -10.59 -9.94
N GLU A 104 -13.73 -11.59 -10.75
CA GLU A 104 -12.98 -12.84 -10.88
C GLU A 104 -11.50 -12.59 -11.23
N LYS A 105 -11.25 -11.74 -12.24
CA LYS A 105 -9.88 -11.38 -12.67
C LYS A 105 -9.09 -10.75 -11.53
N PHE A 106 -9.72 -9.83 -10.79
CA PHE A 106 -9.09 -9.18 -9.65
C PHE A 106 -8.82 -10.15 -8.49
N PHE A 107 -9.75 -11.05 -8.17
CA PHE A 107 -9.53 -12.05 -7.12
C PHE A 107 -8.44 -13.06 -7.48
N ARG A 108 -8.41 -13.54 -8.73
CA ARG A 108 -7.31 -14.40 -9.22
C ARG A 108 -5.95 -13.70 -9.10
N LYS A 109 -5.89 -12.43 -9.50
CA LYS A 109 -4.69 -11.60 -9.40
C LYS A 109 -4.30 -11.36 -7.93
N ALA A 110 -5.26 -11.13 -7.05
CA ALA A 110 -5.01 -10.96 -5.62
C ALA A 110 -4.38 -12.22 -4.99
N ILE A 111 -4.93 -13.40 -5.31
CA ILE A 111 -4.44 -14.69 -4.81
C ILE A 111 -3.04 -15.00 -5.35
N SER A 112 -2.76 -14.70 -6.62
CA SER A 112 -1.45 -14.98 -7.23
C SER A 112 -0.30 -14.16 -6.62
N TYR A 113 -0.53 -12.89 -6.28
CA TYR A 113 0.46 -12.07 -5.58
C TYR A 113 0.54 -12.36 -4.07
N GLY A 114 -0.49 -12.99 -3.51
CA GLY A 114 -0.62 -13.29 -2.09
C GLY A 114 -1.04 -12.07 -1.27
N LEU A 115 -1.73 -12.34 -0.16
CA LEU A 115 -2.15 -11.32 0.80
C LEU A 115 -1.33 -11.42 2.08
N ASN A 116 -1.20 -10.30 2.80
CA ASN A 116 -0.47 -10.30 4.07
C ASN A 116 -1.28 -10.91 5.21
N MET A 117 -2.61 -10.86 5.11
CA MET A 117 -3.54 -11.36 6.12
C MET A 117 -4.21 -12.64 5.60
N ASN A 118 -4.07 -13.73 6.37
CA ASN A 118 -4.63 -15.04 5.98
C ASN A 118 -6.16 -15.02 5.88
N GLN A 119 -6.81 -14.17 6.67
CA GLN A 119 -8.26 -13.96 6.64
C GLN A 119 -8.71 -13.39 5.29
N ASP A 120 -8.05 -12.34 4.82
CA ASP A 120 -8.36 -11.74 3.51
C ASP A 120 -8.10 -12.73 2.36
N LEU A 121 -7.07 -13.57 2.48
CA LEU A 121 -6.79 -14.63 1.51
C LEU A 121 -7.91 -15.67 1.47
N ALA A 122 -8.40 -16.10 2.64
CA ALA A 122 -9.51 -17.04 2.72
C ALA A 122 -10.79 -16.43 2.12
N MET A 123 -11.08 -15.16 2.45
CA MET A 123 -12.22 -14.43 1.88
C MET A 123 -12.10 -14.28 0.36
N ALA A 124 -10.91 -13.96 -0.17
CA ALA A 124 -10.69 -13.87 -1.62
C ALA A 124 -10.96 -15.20 -2.33
N LYS A 125 -10.53 -16.32 -1.73
CA LYS A 125 -10.80 -17.67 -2.26
C LYS A 125 -12.29 -18.02 -2.19
N LEU A 126 -12.96 -17.70 -1.09
CA LEU A 126 -14.41 -17.92 -0.94
C LEU A 126 -15.21 -17.10 -1.97
N SER A 127 -14.89 -15.82 -2.13
CA SER A 127 -15.53 -14.95 -3.13
C SER A 127 -15.28 -15.45 -4.56
N LEU A 128 -14.07 -15.93 -4.85
CA LEU A 128 -13.77 -16.53 -6.15
C LEU A 128 -14.59 -17.81 -6.39
N ALA A 129 -14.66 -18.70 -5.40
CA ALA A 129 -15.46 -19.92 -5.49
C ALA A 129 -16.95 -19.61 -5.69
N GLY A 130 -17.49 -18.60 -5.01
CA GLY A 130 -18.88 -18.16 -5.18
C GLY A 130 -19.18 -17.54 -6.55
N ILE A 131 -18.19 -16.99 -7.24
CA ILE A 131 -18.35 -16.46 -8.61
C ILE A 131 -18.26 -17.59 -9.66
N MET A 132 -17.54 -18.67 -9.34
CA MET A 132 -17.30 -19.80 -10.24
C MET A 132 -18.36 -20.91 -10.15
N MET A 133 -19.26 -20.86 -9.16
CA MET A 133 -20.44 -21.73 -9.07
C MET A 133 -21.59 -21.15 -9.89
#